data_AF-A0A1Y6KNJ5-F1
#
_entry.id   AF-A0A1Y6KNJ5-F1
#
_cell.length_a   1.000
_cell.length_b   1.000
_cell.length_c   1.000
_cell.angle_alpha   90.00
_cell.angle_beta   90.00
_cell.angle_gamma   90.00
#
_symmetry.space_group_name_H-M   'P 1'
#
loop_
_entity.id
_entity.type
_entity.pdbx_description
1 polymer ?
#
loop_
_entity_poly.entity_id
_entity_poly.type
_entity_poly.pdbx_seq_one_letter_code
_entity_poly.pdbx_strand_id
1 'polypeptide(L)'
;MIAPFRIDLVSMVEACLPGPPVMFANIDALCRWAANNCLSFQNIPSVYATSAVRVSGWLSGQKEIFGYNQLWARATYSGYARALRNVAKQCYGVDITGQSGIQADHVINRRRLHEHPDAWVAIFPVHKSANCPFGAIEKRLRAVPKGDLVAFLPPLVALKLFCGVLPKTRDELLCAMRDVRGQFDQHVSWVRDYCDQAHAEALNYVL
;
A
#
# COMPACT_ATOMS: atom_id res chain seq x y z
N MET A 1 -3.22 12.44 10.05
CA MET A 1 -1.87 12.09 10.50
C MET A 1 -1.37 10.83 9.77
N ILE A 2 -1.31 10.87 8.43
CA ILE A 2 -0.82 9.76 7.57
C ILE A 2 0.52 10.15 6.91
N ALA A 3 1.00 11.39 7.11
CA ALA A 3 2.06 12.02 6.33
C ALA A 3 3.36 11.21 6.19
N PRO A 4 3.96 10.58 7.24
CA PRO A 4 5.20 9.82 7.06
C PRO A 4 5.01 8.61 6.14
N PHE A 5 4.01 7.75 6.41
CA PHE A 5 3.64 6.63 5.56
C PHE A 5 3.24 7.05 4.14
N ARG A 6 2.71 8.27 3.98
CA ARG A 6 2.36 8.82 2.66
C ARG A 6 3.59 9.29 1.90
N ILE A 7 4.57 9.91 2.55
CA ILE A 7 5.85 10.27 1.95
C ILE A 7 6.56 8.99 1.50
N ASP A 8 6.67 8.00 2.38
CA ASP A 8 7.25 6.68 2.06
C ASP A 8 6.55 6.06 0.84
N LEU A 9 5.21 6.12 0.77
CA LEU A 9 4.42 5.63 -0.37
C LEU A 9 4.57 6.48 -1.65
N VAL A 10 4.68 7.81 -1.56
CA VAL A 10 4.93 8.68 -2.73
C VAL A 10 6.29 8.34 -3.35
N SER A 11 7.35 8.30 -2.54
CA SER A 11 8.69 7.94 -3.02
C SER A 11 8.74 6.50 -3.55
N MET A 12 8.06 5.56 -2.87
CA MET A 12 7.90 4.18 -3.34
C MET A 12 7.10 4.06 -4.64
N VAL A 13 6.15 4.95 -4.92
CA VAL A 13 5.56 5.08 -6.25
C VAL A 13 6.66 5.60 -7.16
N GLU A 14 7.02 6.88 -7.11
CA GLU A 14 7.93 7.59 -8.04
C GLU A 14 9.20 6.83 -8.45
N ALA A 15 9.78 6.08 -7.52
CA ALA A 15 11.01 5.32 -7.72
C ALA A 15 10.85 3.91 -8.34
N CYS A 16 9.70 3.24 -8.20
CA CYS A 16 9.53 1.83 -8.54
C CYS A 16 8.59 1.61 -9.74
N LEU A 17 9.14 1.13 -10.86
CA LEU A 17 8.34 0.57 -11.97
C LEU A 17 8.10 -0.94 -11.77
N PRO A 18 6.90 -1.49 -12.09
CA PRO A 18 5.69 -0.81 -12.56
C PRO A 18 4.83 -0.17 -11.44
N GLY A 19 5.33 -0.23 -10.21
CA GLY A 19 4.74 0.31 -8.99
C GLY A 19 5.42 -0.35 -7.78
N PRO A 20 5.06 0.03 -6.55
CA PRO A 20 5.58 -0.65 -5.37
C PRO A 20 4.99 -2.07 -5.23
N PRO A 21 5.78 -3.06 -4.77
CA PRO A 21 5.24 -4.37 -4.43
C PRO A 21 4.33 -4.25 -3.20
N VAL A 22 3.18 -4.94 -3.25
CA VAL A 22 2.17 -4.95 -2.17
C VAL A 22 1.76 -6.35 -1.75
N MET A 23 2.19 -7.38 -2.49
CA MET A 23 2.09 -8.77 -2.10
C MET A 23 3.30 -9.56 -2.60
N PHE A 24 3.71 -10.55 -1.80
CA PHE A 24 4.59 -11.65 -2.18
C PHE A 24 3.89 -12.98 -1.88
N ALA A 25 4.09 -14.00 -2.70
CA ALA A 25 3.41 -15.29 -2.56
C ALA A 25 3.73 -16.03 -1.24
N ASN A 26 4.91 -15.77 -0.66
CA ASN A 26 5.37 -16.33 0.62
C ASN A 26 6.47 -15.45 1.23
N ILE A 27 6.92 -15.80 2.45
CA ILE A 27 7.99 -15.07 3.15
C ILE A 27 9.32 -15.13 2.39
N ASP A 28 9.66 -16.26 1.75
CA ASP A 28 10.94 -16.43 1.05
C ASP A 28 11.05 -15.54 -0.20
N ALA A 29 9.92 -15.25 -0.86
CA ALA A 29 9.86 -14.27 -1.95
C ALA A 29 10.09 -12.83 -1.43
N LEU A 30 9.45 -12.46 -0.31
CA LEU A 30 9.69 -11.17 0.36
C LEU A 30 11.14 -11.05 0.86
N CYS A 31 11.70 -12.11 1.44
CA CYS A 31 13.10 -12.18 1.91
C CYS A 31 14.10 -11.99 0.78
N ARG A 32 13.92 -12.70 -0.34
CA ARG A 32 14.79 -12.53 -1.52
C ARG A 32 14.68 -11.13 -2.12
N TRP A 33 13.47 -10.57 -2.23
CA TRP A 33 13.30 -9.20 -2.72
C TRP A 33 13.99 -8.18 -1.80
N ALA A 34 13.78 -8.27 -0.49
CA ALA A 34 14.41 -7.37 0.48
C ALA A 34 15.94 -7.49 0.47
N ALA A 35 16.48 -8.72 0.45
CA ALA A 35 17.93 -8.96 0.37
C ALA A 35 18.55 -8.39 -0.91
N ASN A 36 17.92 -8.60 -2.07
CA ASN A 36 18.35 -8.03 -3.35
C ASN A 36 18.33 -6.50 -3.39
N ASN A 37 17.60 -5.87 -2.47
CA ASN A 37 17.46 -4.41 -2.34
C ASN A 37 18.16 -3.87 -1.08
N CYS A 38 19.04 -4.65 -0.44
CA CYS A 38 19.76 -4.26 0.78
C CYS A 38 18.85 -3.81 1.95
N LEU A 39 17.64 -4.35 2.02
CA LEU A 39 16.65 -4.05 3.07
C LEU A 39 16.73 -5.06 4.23
N SER A 40 16.55 -4.54 5.45
CA SER A 40 16.61 -5.31 6.69
C SER A 40 15.21 -5.66 7.21
N PHE A 41 15.04 -6.91 7.64
CA PHE A 41 13.89 -7.33 8.43
C PHE A 41 14.08 -6.93 9.89
N GLN A 42 13.03 -6.39 10.49
CA GLN A 42 12.99 -6.01 11.89
C GLN A 42 11.74 -6.59 12.56
N ASN A 43 11.95 -7.16 13.74
CA ASN A 43 10.88 -7.68 14.58
C ASN A 43 9.99 -6.53 15.08
N ILE A 44 8.69 -6.79 15.16
CA ILE A 44 7.70 -5.85 15.70
C ILE A 44 7.42 -6.25 17.14
N PRO A 45 7.47 -5.32 18.13
CA PRO A 45 7.18 -5.65 19.52
C PRO A 45 5.86 -6.39 19.69
N SER A 46 5.88 -7.47 20.46
CA SER A 46 4.71 -8.33 20.77
C SER A 46 4.00 -8.93 19.54
N VAL A 47 4.72 -9.14 18.43
CA VAL A 47 4.22 -9.83 17.23
C VAL A 47 5.26 -10.88 16.78
N TYR A 48 4.80 -12.09 16.48
CA TYR A 48 5.68 -13.14 15.95
C TYR A 48 6.15 -12.80 14.53
N ALA A 49 7.44 -12.99 14.27
CA ALA A 49 8.05 -12.79 12.94
C ALA A 49 7.44 -13.67 11.84
N THR A 50 6.79 -14.78 12.21
CA THR A 50 6.01 -15.65 11.31
C THR A 50 4.62 -15.11 10.96
N SER A 51 4.22 -13.96 11.51
CA SER A 51 2.90 -13.34 11.33
C SER A 51 2.98 -11.95 10.71
N ALA A 52 3.89 -11.10 11.18
CA ALA A 52 4.20 -9.82 10.58
C ALA A 52 5.65 -9.40 10.88
N VAL A 53 6.24 -8.63 9.97
CA VAL A 53 7.61 -8.11 10.02
C VAL A 53 7.61 -6.67 9.51
N ARG A 54 8.54 -5.86 9.99
CA ARG A 54 8.84 -4.58 9.35
C ARG A 54 10.04 -4.78 8.43
N VAL A 55 9.95 -4.31 7.20
CA VAL A 55 11.06 -4.30 6.24
C VAL A 55 11.47 -2.85 6.04
N SER A 56 12.76 -2.57 6.20
CA SER A 56 13.26 -1.19 6.23
C SER A 56 14.69 -1.05 5.74
N GLY A 57 15.02 0.09 5.14
CA GLY A 57 16.35 0.41 4.67
C GLY A 57 16.32 1.59 3.69
N TRP A 58 17.31 1.62 2.80
CA TRP A 58 17.39 2.59 1.71
C TRP A 58 17.16 1.86 0.39
N LEU A 59 16.11 2.23 -0.34
CA LEU A 59 15.85 1.69 -1.68
C LEU A 59 16.52 2.58 -2.73
N SER A 60 17.20 1.96 -3.70
CA SER A 60 17.69 2.64 -4.89
C SER A 60 16.57 2.69 -5.93
N GLY A 61 16.03 3.88 -6.18
CA GLY A 61 15.08 4.15 -7.25
C GLY A 61 15.75 4.36 -8.61
N GLN A 62 14.95 4.74 -9.61
CA GLN A 62 15.47 5.09 -10.95
C GLN A 62 16.34 6.37 -10.97
N LYS A 63 16.07 7.32 -10.07
CA LYS A 63 16.76 8.62 -10.00
C LYS A 63 17.47 8.85 -8.67
N GLU A 64 16.87 8.39 -7.57
CA GLU A 64 17.27 8.77 -6.20
C GLU A 64 17.20 7.58 -5.24
N ILE A 65 17.91 7.69 -4.12
CA ILE A 65 17.84 6.76 -2.99
C ILE A 65 16.83 7.32 -2.00
N PHE A 66 15.86 6.51 -1.57
CA PHE A 66 14.78 6.92 -0.68
C PHE A 66 14.63 5.97 0.50
N GLY A 67 14.06 6.50 1.59
CA GLY A 67 13.78 5.72 2.79
C GLY A 67 12.65 4.72 2.54
N TYR A 68 12.84 3.49 2.97
CA TYR A 68 11.80 2.46 2.95
C TYR A 68 11.55 1.96 4.37
N ASN A 69 10.28 1.91 4.80
CA ASN A 69 9.91 1.48 6.14
C ASN A 69 8.48 0.89 6.19
N GLN A 70 8.31 -0.30 5.63
CA GLN A 70 6.99 -0.88 5.37
C GLN A 70 6.67 -2.04 6.33
N LEU A 71 5.43 -2.06 6.83
CA LEU A 71 4.86 -3.22 7.52
C LEU A 71 4.39 -4.27 6.50
N TRP A 72 4.85 -5.51 6.68
CA TRP A 72 4.42 -6.69 5.93
C TRP A 72 3.79 -7.71 6.87
N ALA A 73 2.69 -8.35 6.47
CA ALA A 73 2.00 -9.35 7.28
C ALA A 73 1.44 -10.49 6.42
N ARG A 74 1.32 -11.70 6.98
CA ARG A 74 0.58 -12.80 6.32
C ARG A 74 -0.86 -12.36 6.05
N ALA A 75 -1.37 -12.69 4.87
CA ALA A 75 -2.73 -12.35 4.44
C ALA A 75 -3.80 -12.90 5.39
N THR A 76 -3.51 -13.99 6.11
CA THR A 76 -4.37 -14.61 7.12
C THR A 76 -4.29 -13.96 8.50
N TYR A 77 -3.19 -13.28 8.85
CA TYR A 77 -2.97 -12.70 10.18
C TYR A 77 -4.03 -11.63 10.50
N SER A 78 -4.71 -11.74 11.65
CA SER A 78 -5.75 -10.80 12.08
C SER A 78 -5.21 -9.64 12.94
N GLY A 79 -4.02 -9.77 13.49
CA GLY A 79 -3.42 -8.76 14.39
C GLY A 79 -2.70 -7.59 13.69
N TYR A 80 -2.75 -7.50 12.36
CA TYR A 80 -2.04 -6.49 11.56
C TYR A 80 -2.35 -5.05 11.99
N ALA A 81 -3.58 -4.75 12.44
CA ALA A 81 -3.94 -3.44 12.99
C ALA A 81 -3.29 -3.11 14.35
N ARG A 82 -2.85 -4.12 15.10
CA ARG A 82 -1.98 -3.95 16.28
C ARG A 82 -0.52 -3.79 15.85
N ALA A 83 -0.07 -4.59 14.89
CA ALA A 83 1.28 -4.47 14.32
C ALA A 83 1.54 -3.07 13.73
N LEU A 84 0.59 -2.50 12.98
CA LEU A 84 0.72 -1.14 12.42
C LEU A 84 0.80 -0.07 13.50
N ARG A 85 0.07 -0.21 14.60
CA ARG A 85 0.17 0.69 15.76
C ARG A 85 1.55 0.63 16.42
N ASN A 86 2.09 -0.58 16.57
CA ASN A 86 3.42 -0.78 17.16
C ASN A 86 4.50 -0.18 16.25
N VAL A 87 4.40 -0.36 14.93
CA VAL A 87 5.29 0.28 13.94
C VAL A 87 5.15 1.80 13.95
N ALA A 88 3.92 2.34 13.96
CA ALA A 88 3.67 3.78 13.99
C ALA A 88 4.32 4.46 15.21
N LYS A 89 4.18 3.83 16.39
CA LYS A 89 4.75 4.31 17.64
C LYS A 89 6.27 4.16 17.70
N GLN A 90 6.81 3.04 17.22
CA GLN A 90 8.25 2.75 17.23
C GLN A 90 9.04 3.60 16.24
N CYS A 91 8.52 3.78 15.01
CA CYS A 91 9.27 4.42 13.92
C CYS A 91 9.06 5.94 13.85
N TYR A 92 7.85 6.42 14.13
CA TYR A 92 7.49 7.81 13.91
C TYR A 92 7.06 8.53 15.20
N GLY A 93 7.09 7.84 16.35
CA GLY A 93 6.61 8.38 17.63
C GLY A 93 5.09 8.58 17.71
N VAL A 94 4.32 8.07 16.74
CA VAL A 94 2.88 8.36 16.60
C VAL A 94 2.03 7.25 17.20
N ASP A 95 1.16 7.61 18.15
CA ASP A 95 0.07 6.72 18.58
C ASP A 95 -1.19 6.94 17.71
N ILE A 96 -1.54 5.93 16.93
CA ILE A 96 -2.77 5.91 16.11
C ILE A 96 -3.93 5.19 16.81
N THR A 97 -3.79 4.74 18.07
CA THR A 97 -4.81 3.97 18.81
C THR A 97 -6.11 4.76 19.02
N GLY A 98 -6.03 6.07 19.25
CA GLY A 98 -7.20 6.95 19.41
C GLY A 98 -7.71 7.59 18.12
N GLN A 99 -7.08 7.33 16.97
CA GLN A 99 -7.38 8.06 15.73
C GLN A 99 -8.53 7.38 14.97
N SER A 100 -9.76 7.73 15.34
CA SER A 100 -11.01 7.16 14.80
C SER A 100 -11.16 7.21 13.27
N GLY A 101 -10.42 8.08 12.59
CA GLY A 101 -10.34 8.21 11.14
C GLY A 101 -9.32 7.31 10.43
N ILE A 102 -8.38 6.66 11.14
CA ILE A 102 -7.33 5.82 10.52
C ILE A 102 -7.60 4.34 10.76
N GLN A 103 -7.50 3.53 9.71
CA GLN A 103 -7.54 2.08 9.77
C GLN A 103 -6.24 1.48 9.23
N ALA A 104 -5.85 0.30 9.71
CA ALA A 104 -4.89 -0.53 9.02
C ALA A 104 -5.61 -1.33 7.93
N ASP A 105 -5.01 -1.46 6.76
CA ASP A 105 -5.63 -2.16 5.64
C ASP A 105 -4.66 -3.09 4.90
N HIS A 106 -5.22 -4.19 4.36
CA HIS A 106 -4.56 -5.07 3.41
C HIS A 106 -4.81 -4.50 2.01
N VAL A 107 -3.80 -3.83 1.42
CA VAL A 107 -3.91 -3.17 0.12
C VAL A 107 -4.41 -4.11 -0.99
N ILE A 108 -4.12 -5.41 -0.88
CA ILE A 108 -4.84 -6.44 -1.64
C ILE A 108 -5.85 -7.14 -0.74
N ASN A 109 -7.12 -7.02 -1.14
CA ASN A 109 -8.25 -7.71 -0.52
C ASN A 109 -8.00 -9.23 -0.44
N ARG A 110 -8.14 -9.81 0.76
CA ARG A 110 -7.85 -11.24 1.02
C ARG A 110 -8.58 -12.21 0.08
N ARG A 111 -9.77 -11.86 -0.43
CA ARG A 111 -10.53 -12.69 -1.38
C ARG A 111 -9.81 -12.89 -2.72
N ARG A 112 -8.95 -11.94 -3.11
CA ARG A 112 -8.13 -11.99 -4.33
C ARG A 112 -6.93 -12.93 -4.19
N LEU A 113 -6.66 -13.45 -2.99
CA LEU A 113 -5.47 -14.24 -2.63
C LEU A 113 -5.80 -15.71 -2.30
N HIS A 114 -6.94 -16.24 -2.77
CA HIS A 114 -7.34 -17.62 -2.48
C HIS A 114 -6.36 -18.67 -3.07
N GLU A 115 -5.72 -18.38 -4.20
CA GLU A 115 -4.63 -19.20 -4.77
C GLU A 115 -3.28 -19.02 -4.05
N HIS A 116 -3.19 -18.11 -3.07
CA HIS A 116 -1.96 -17.73 -2.38
C HIS A 116 -2.13 -17.75 -0.85
N PRO A 117 -2.34 -18.93 -0.24
CA PRO A 117 -2.66 -19.06 1.20
C PRO A 117 -1.56 -18.53 2.13
N ASP A 118 -0.30 -18.55 1.68
CA ASP A 118 0.87 -18.07 2.41
C ASP A 118 1.30 -16.64 2.06
N ALA A 119 0.48 -15.92 1.28
CA ALA A 119 0.80 -14.57 0.83
C ALA A 119 1.17 -13.63 1.99
N TRP A 120 2.20 -12.82 1.76
CA TRP A 120 2.56 -11.68 2.59
C TRP A 120 2.14 -10.41 1.89
N VAL A 121 1.43 -9.52 2.59
CA VAL A 121 0.89 -8.28 2.03
C VAL A 121 1.42 -7.08 2.79
N ALA A 122 1.59 -5.97 2.07
CA ALA A 122 1.94 -4.69 2.66
C ALA A 122 0.71 -4.07 3.35
N ILE A 123 0.92 -3.57 4.57
CA ILE A 123 -0.13 -3.01 5.42
C ILE A 123 0.06 -1.49 5.52
N PHE A 124 -0.94 -0.73 5.08
CA PHE A 124 -0.90 0.72 5.08
C PHE A 124 -1.94 1.33 6.03
N PRO A 125 -1.66 2.49 6.64
CA PRO A 125 -2.68 3.32 7.26
C PRO A 125 -3.51 4.00 6.18
N VAL A 126 -4.83 3.78 6.21
CA VAL A 126 -5.79 4.36 5.28
C VAL A 126 -6.86 5.13 6.02
N HIS A 127 -7.43 6.16 5.38
CA HIS A 127 -8.52 6.90 5.99
C HIS A 127 -9.83 6.10 5.89
N LYS A 128 -10.58 6.01 6.98
CA LYS A 128 -11.80 5.18 7.11
C LYS A 128 -12.86 5.51 6.04
N SER A 129 -13.01 6.79 5.69
CA SER A 129 -13.94 7.27 4.66
C SER A 129 -13.50 6.98 3.22
N ALA A 130 -12.22 6.67 2.99
CA ALA A 130 -11.77 6.07 1.72
C ALA A 130 -11.96 4.55 1.77
N ASN A 131 -11.53 3.91 2.87
CA ASN A 131 -11.44 2.46 2.97
C ASN A 131 -12.79 1.73 2.92
N CYS A 132 -13.77 2.15 3.74
CA CYS A 132 -15.05 1.43 3.82
C CYS A 132 -15.83 1.42 2.49
N PRO A 133 -15.97 2.55 1.76
CA PRO A 133 -16.59 2.55 0.43
C PRO A 133 -15.79 1.76 -0.62
N PHE A 134 -14.45 1.86 -0.61
CA PHE A 134 -13.59 1.23 -1.61
C PHE A 134 -13.62 -0.30 -1.55
N GLY A 135 -13.92 -0.89 -0.39
CA GLY A 135 -14.16 -2.32 -0.24
C GLY A 135 -15.32 -2.90 -1.10
N ALA A 136 -16.15 -2.06 -1.73
CA ALA A 136 -17.11 -2.49 -2.76
C ALA A 136 -16.47 -2.62 -4.15
N ILE A 137 -15.52 -1.74 -4.48
CA ILE A 137 -14.73 -1.74 -5.72
C ILE A 137 -13.79 -2.96 -5.72
N GLU A 138 -13.05 -3.18 -4.62
CA GLU A 138 -12.09 -4.29 -4.51
C GLU A 138 -12.66 -5.68 -4.78
N LYS A 139 -13.93 -5.90 -4.43
CA LYS A 139 -14.62 -7.18 -4.66
C LYS A 139 -14.86 -7.48 -6.15
N ARG A 140 -14.73 -6.47 -7.01
CA ARG A 140 -14.84 -6.56 -8.48
C ARG A 140 -13.48 -6.72 -9.16
N LEU A 141 -12.37 -6.48 -8.44
CA LEU A 141 -11.03 -6.63 -8.98
C LEU A 141 -10.67 -8.11 -9.15
N ARG A 142 -9.98 -8.44 -10.26
CA ARG A 142 -9.54 -9.80 -10.58
C ARG A 142 -8.67 -10.38 -9.47
N ALA A 143 -8.80 -11.68 -9.22
CA ALA A 143 -7.90 -12.41 -8.33
C ALA A 143 -6.44 -12.29 -8.80
N VAL A 144 -5.48 -12.46 -7.88
CA VAL A 144 -4.06 -12.56 -8.25
C VAL A 144 -3.85 -13.93 -8.90
N PRO A 145 -3.34 -14.01 -10.14
CA PRO A 145 -3.08 -15.27 -10.83
C PRO A 145 -2.28 -16.27 -10.01
N LYS A 146 -2.60 -17.56 -10.13
CA LYS A 146 -1.83 -18.64 -9.50
C LYS A 146 -0.41 -18.67 -10.07
N GLY A 147 0.59 -18.70 -9.20
CA GLY A 147 2.01 -18.73 -9.57
C GLY A 147 2.70 -17.36 -9.55
N ASP A 148 1.97 -16.25 -9.51
CA ASP A 148 2.55 -14.91 -9.35
C ASP A 148 3.30 -14.79 -8.02
N LEU A 149 4.63 -14.66 -8.08
CA LEU A 149 5.46 -14.55 -6.88
C LEU A 149 5.35 -13.18 -6.18
N VAL A 150 4.93 -12.14 -6.92
CA VAL A 150 4.83 -10.75 -6.48
C VAL A 150 3.62 -10.11 -7.17
N ALA A 151 2.87 -9.28 -6.45
CA ALA A 151 1.91 -8.36 -7.06
C ALA A 151 2.20 -6.90 -6.65
N PHE A 152 2.08 -6.00 -7.63
CA PHE A 152 2.35 -4.57 -7.49
C PHE A 152 1.07 -3.78 -7.24
N LEU A 153 1.19 -2.58 -6.64
CA LEU A 153 0.07 -1.71 -6.31
C LEU A 153 -0.69 -1.30 -7.58
N PRO A 154 -1.96 -1.71 -7.76
CA PRO A 154 -2.74 -1.28 -8.92
C PRO A 154 -3.07 0.22 -8.82
N PRO A 155 -3.05 0.98 -9.93
CA PRO A 155 -3.33 2.41 -9.93
C PRO A 155 -4.65 2.79 -9.23
N LEU A 156 -5.72 2.05 -9.52
CA LEU A 156 -7.02 2.24 -8.88
C LEU A 156 -6.97 2.05 -7.36
N VAL A 157 -6.16 1.11 -6.85
CA VAL A 157 -6.01 0.89 -5.40
C VAL A 157 -5.15 1.99 -4.77
N ALA A 158 -4.15 2.53 -5.48
CA ALA A 158 -3.39 3.67 -5.02
C ALA A 158 -4.30 4.88 -4.73
N LEU A 159 -5.35 5.10 -5.54
CA LEU A 159 -6.35 6.15 -5.28
C LEU A 159 -6.92 6.06 -3.86
N LYS A 160 -7.19 4.86 -3.32
CA LYS A 160 -7.64 4.66 -1.92
C LYS A 160 -6.62 5.14 -0.89
N LEU A 161 -5.33 4.98 -1.18
CA LEU A 161 -4.23 5.32 -0.26
C LEU A 161 -3.96 6.84 -0.26
N PHE A 162 -4.18 7.49 -1.40
CA PHE A 162 -3.95 8.93 -1.57
C PHE A 162 -5.21 9.80 -1.34
N CYS A 163 -6.43 9.32 -1.59
CA CYS A 163 -7.65 10.05 -1.27
C CYS A 163 -8.01 9.96 0.23
N GLY A 164 -8.59 11.03 0.80
CA GLY A 164 -9.15 11.00 2.15
C GLY A 164 -10.58 10.45 2.19
N VAL A 165 -11.30 10.58 1.08
CA VAL A 165 -12.69 10.17 0.86
C VAL A 165 -12.77 9.60 -0.55
N LEU A 166 -13.48 8.49 -0.74
CA LEU A 166 -13.74 7.96 -2.08
C LEU A 166 -14.72 8.90 -2.81
N PRO A 167 -14.36 9.50 -3.97
CA PRO A 167 -15.30 10.25 -4.78
C PRO A 167 -16.50 9.40 -5.22
N LYS A 168 -17.67 10.01 -5.26
CA LYS A 168 -18.95 9.40 -5.65
C LYS A 168 -19.45 9.87 -7.01
N THR A 169 -19.12 11.12 -7.37
CA THR A 169 -19.46 11.75 -8.64
C THR A 169 -18.22 11.95 -9.51
N ARG A 170 -18.42 12.20 -10.80
CA ARG A 170 -17.33 12.58 -11.72
C ARG A 170 -16.59 13.85 -11.29
N ASP A 171 -17.30 14.87 -10.80
CA ASP A 171 -16.67 16.13 -10.37
C ASP A 171 -15.84 15.96 -9.09
N GLU A 172 -16.33 15.14 -8.15
CA GLU A 172 -15.54 14.74 -6.97
C GLU A 172 -14.30 13.95 -7.39
N LEU A 173 -14.40 13.07 -8.39
CA LEU A 173 -13.27 12.31 -8.92
C LEU A 173 -12.24 13.21 -9.60
N LEU A 174 -12.66 14.19 -10.40
CA LEU A 174 -11.77 15.16 -11.04
C LEU A 174 -11.01 15.99 -9.98
N CYS A 175 -11.70 16.47 -8.95
CA CYS A 175 -11.08 17.15 -7.81
C CYS A 175 -10.08 16.24 -7.09
N ALA A 176 -10.49 15.02 -6.73
CA ALA A 176 -9.63 14.05 -6.06
C ALA A 176 -8.39 13.70 -6.89
N MET A 177 -8.53 13.49 -8.21
CA MET A 177 -7.40 13.18 -9.09
C MET A 177 -6.44 14.35 -9.26
N ARG A 178 -6.92 15.60 -9.27
CA ARG A 178 -6.05 16.79 -9.23
C ARG A 178 -5.22 16.81 -7.94
N ASP A 179 -5.87 16.59 -6.79
CA ASP A 179 -5.22 16.63 -5.49
C ASP A 179 -4.28 15.42 -5.27
N VAL A 180 -4.55 14.28 -5.92
CA VAL A 180 -3.67 13.10 -5.98
C VAL A 180 -2.45 13.37 -6.87
N ARG A 181 -2.63 13.90 -8.10
CA ARG A 181 -1.50 14.27 -8.96
C ARG A 181 -0.59 15.31 -8.31
N GLY A 182 -1.16 16.27 -7.57
CA GLY A 182 -0.40 17.27 -6.81
C GLY A 182 0.48 16.72 -5.67
N GLN A 183 0.44 15.42 -5.38
CA GLN A 183 1.31 14.76 -4.39
C GLN A 183 2.57 14.13 -5.01
N PHE A 184 2.75 14.14 -6.34
CA PHE A 184 3.89 13.51 -7.01
C PHE A 184 4.62 14.44 -7.99
N ASP A 185 5.91 14.16 -8.25
CA ASP A 185 6.69 14.75 -9.33
C ASP A 185 6.09 14.42 -10.72
N GLN A 186 5.39 15.40 -11.30
CA GLN A 186 4.79 15.31 -12.63
C GLN A 186 5.82 15.29 -13.77
N HIS A 187 7.12 15.50 -13.50
CA HIS A 187 8.21 15.31 -14.46
C HIS A 187 8.59 13.83 -14.63
N VAL A 188 8.11 12.92 -13.77
CA VAL A 188 8.23 11.47 -13.97
C VAL A 188 7.08 10.99 -14.87
N SER A 189 7.38 10.69 -16.13
CA SER A 189 6.38 10.34 -17.15
C SER A 189 5.45 9.20 -16.73
N TRP A 190 6.02 8.11 -16.21
CA TRP A 190 5.23 6.94 -15.84
C TRP A 190 4.29 7.20 -14.66
N VAL A 191 4.63 8.12 -13.73
CA VAL A 191 3.75 8.48 -12.60
C VAL A 191 2.51 9.22 -13.10
N ARG A 192 2.65 9.99 -14.18
CA ARG A 192 1.51 10.57 -14.91
C ARG A 192 0.65 9.48 -15.53
N ASP A 193 1.25 8.54 -16.25
CA ASP A 193 0.55 7.39 -16.84
C ASP A 193 -0.18 6.55 -15.77
N TYR A 194 0.45 6.37 -14.61
CA TYR A 194 -0.11 5.70 -13.44
C TYR A 194 -1.32 6.46 -12.87
N CYS A 195 -1.22 7.77 -12.70
CA CYS A 195 -2.36 8.61 -12.29
C CYS A 195 -3.50 8.60 -13.33
N ASP A 196 -3.17 8.57 -14.61
CA ASP A 196 -4.15 8.57 -15.70
C ASP A 196 -4.86 7.22 -15.83
N GLN A 197 -4.15 6.11 -15.62
CA GLN A 197 -4.75 4.77 -15.46
C GLN A 197 -5.67 4.72 -14.23
N ALA A 198 -5.24 5.25 -13.08
CA ALA A 198 -6.08 5.31 -11.88
C ALA A 198 -7.39 6.08 -12.13
N HIS A 199 -7.32 7.21 -12.84
CA HIS A 199 -8.49 8.00 -13.22
C HIS A 199 -9.40 7.26 -14.19
N ALA A 200 -8.84 6.69 -15.27
CA ALA A 200 -9.60 5.94 -16.28
C ALA A 200 -10.28 4.70 -15.70
N GLU A 201 -9.62 3.98 -14.79
CA GLU A 201 -10.23 2.86 -14.07
C GLU A 201 -11.34 3.35 -13.12
N ALA A 202 -11.11 4.42 -12.35
CA ALA A 202 -12.05 4.94 -11.37
C ALA A 202 -13.38 5.44 -11.98
N LEU A 203 -13.35 5.93 -13.23
CA LEU A 203 -14.55 6.33 -13.98
C LEU A 203 -15.58 5.20 -14.17
N ASN A 204 -15.18 3.92 -14.04
CA ASN A 204 -16.10 2.77 -14.11
C ASN A 204 -16.86 2.51 -12.79
N TYR A 205 -16.57 3.27 -11.72
CA TYR A 205 -17.10 3.05 -10.37
C TYR A 205 -17.78 4.27 -9.75
N VAL A 206 -17.59 5.47 -10.31
CA VAL A 206 -18.36 6.68 -9.96
C VAL A 206 -19.57 6.83 -10.88
N LEU A 207 -20.63 7.44 -10.37
CA LEU A 207 -21.85 7.73 -11.13
C LEU A 207 -21.74 9.10 -11.83
#